data_AF-X1DCX4-F1
#
_entry.id   AF-X1DCX4-F1
#
_cell.length_a   1.000
_cell.length_b   1.000
_cell.length_c   1.000
_cell.angle_alpha   90.00
_cell.angle_beta   90.00
_cell.angle_gamma   90.00
#
_symmetry.space_group_name_H-M   'P 1'
#
loop_
_entity.id
_entity.type
_entity.pdbx_description
1 polymer ?
#
loop_
_entity_poly.entity_id
_entity_poly.type
_entity_poly.pdbx_seq_one_letter_code
_entity_poly.pdbx_strand_id
1 'polypeptide(L)'
;MGWSELTAAPEIDRIFKKLKLKYTMRRVLQPGTNPVVQIMHEKRLSISIINEILALFPEAIYIEFVPETVFMEDGDTYDFGDEK
;
A
#
# COMPACT_ATOMS: atom_id res chain seq x y z
N MET A 1 7.39 10.93 -17.24
CA MET A 1 5.98 10.76 -16.79
C MET A 1 6.05 10.06 -15.46
N GLY A 2 5.82 10.80 -14.37
CA GLY A 2 6.01 10.29 -13.02
C GLY A 2 4.88 9.33 -12.66
N TRP A 3 5.21 8.25 -11.97
CA TRP A 3 4.25 7.49 -11.19
C TRP A 3 3.37 8.46 -10.40
N SER A 4 2.06 8.28 -10.49
CA SER A 4 1.09 9.05 -9.72
C SER A 4 0.43 8.10 -8.75
N GLU A 5 0.35 8.47 -7.47
CA GLU A 5 -0.49 7.79 -6.48
C GLU A 5 -1.91 7.53 -7.03
N LEU A 6 -2.39 8.39 -7.93
CA LEU A 6 -3.68 8.30 -8.61
C LEU A 6 -3.87 7.03 -9.45
N THR A 7 -2.80 6.39 -9.95
CA THR A 7 -2.91 5.16 -10.74
C THR A 7 -2.64 3.89 -9.94
N ALA A 8 -1.79 3.98 -8.91
CA ALA A 8 -1.47 2.82 -8.07
C ALA A 8 -2.48 2.62 -6.93
N ALA A 9 -2.94 3.70 -6.29
CA ALA A 9 -3.86 3.62 -5.16
C ALA A 9 -5.16 2.85 -5.49
N PRO A 10 -5.84 3.06 -6.63
CA PRO A 10 -7.08 2.33 -6.93
C PRO A 10 -6.90 0.82 -7.12
N GLU A 11 -5.76 0.40 -7.69
CA GLU A 11 -5.46 -1.02 -7.87
C GLU A 11 -5.05 -1.68 -6.55
N ILE A 12 -4.29 -0.96 -5.71
CA ILE A 12 -3.95 -1.40 -4.36
C ILE A 12 -5.23 -1.52 -3.51
N ASP A 13 -6.11 -0.52 -3.54
CA ASP A 13 -7.44 -0.57 -2.92
C ASP A 13 -8.21 -1.80 -3.34
N ARG A 14 -8.21 -2.11 -4.65
CA ARG A 14 -8.90 -3.28 -5.17
C ARG A 14 -8.32 -4.59 -4.62
N ILE A 15 -7.00 -4.70 -4.47
CA ILE A 15 -6.33 -5.87 -3.89
C ILE A 15 -6.71 -6.00 -2.41
N PHE A 16 -6.53 -4.96 -1.62
CA PHE A 16 -6.81 -5.01 -0.17
C PHE A 16 -8.30 -5.19 0.14
N LYS A 17 -9.20 -4.63 -0.69
CA LYS A 17 -10.63 -4.87 -0.62
C LYS A 17 -10.99 -6.34 -0.86
N LYS A 18 -10.38 -7.01 -1.86
CA LYS A 18 -10.57 -8.46 -2.08
C LYS A 18 -10.08 -9.29 -0.90
N LEU A 19 -9.00 -8.86 -0.26
CA LEU A 19 -8.40 -9.53 0.89
C LEU A 19 -9.15 -9.26 2.20
N LYS A 20 -10.08 -8.28 2.22
CA LYS A 20 -10.74 -7.78 3.43
C LYS A 20 -9.73 -7.39 4.52
N LEU A 21 -8.69 -6.65 4.13
CA LEU A 21 -7.64 -6.17 5.02
C LEU A 21 -7.56 -4.65 4.95
N LYS A 22 -7.34 -4.01 6.09
CA LYS A 22 -7.00 -2.58 6.11
C LYS A 22 -5.53 -2.38 5.71
N TYR A 23 -5.29 -1.24 5.08
CA TYR A 23 -3.95 -0.81 4.75
C TYR A 23 -3.83 0.71 4.77
N THR A 24 -2.59 1.17 4.89
CA THR A 24 -2.22 2.56 4.67
C THR A 24 -1.05 2.58 3.70
N MET A 25 -1.13 3.45 2.71
CA MET A 25 -0.02 3.73 1.81
C MET A 25 0.50 5.13 2.10
N ARG A 26 1.81 5.27 2.32
CA ARG A 26 2.45 6.57 2.48
C ARG A 26 3.72 6.67 1.66
N ARG A 27 3.94 7.84 1.08
CA ARG A 27 5.18 8.16 0.39
C ARG A 27 6.18 8.75 1.37
N VAL A 28 7.33 8.11 1.52
CA VAL A 28 8.44 8.60 2.33
C VAL A 28 9.48 9.19 1.40
N LEU A 29 9.62 10.51 1.44
CA LEU A 29 10.65 11.26 0.72
C LEU A 29 11.85 11.43 1.65
N GLN A 30 12.93 10.71 1.36
CA GLN A 30 14.22 10.93 2.01
C GLN A 30 15.09 11.82 1.13
N PRO A 31 15.71 12.89 1.66
CA PRO A 31 16.55 13.77 0.87
C PRO A 31 17.78 13.00 0.36
N GLY A 32 17.95 12.97 -0.97
CA GLY A 32 19.09 12.32 -1.63
C GLY A 32 18.90 10.84 -1.99
N THR A 33 17.72 10.26 -1.80
CA THR A 33 17.43 8.86 -2.20
C THR A 33 16.18 8.76 -3.07
N ASN A 34 16.00 7.57 -3.68
CA ASN A 34 14.80 7.26 -4.46
C ASN A 34 13.54 7.33 -3.57
N PRO A 35 12.39 7.73 -4.12
CA PRO A 35 11.14 7.75 -3.36
C PRO A 35 10.79 6.34 -2.88
N VAL A 36 10.49 6.23 -1.59
CA VAL A 36 10.02 4.99 -0.96
C VAL A 36 8.52 5.07 -0.77
N VAL A 37 7.81 4.00 -1.14
CA VAL A 37 6.39 3.83 -0.83
C VAL A 37 6.28 2.77 0.26
N GLN A 38 5.70 3.15 1.39
CA GLN A 38 5.49 2.23 2.49
C GLN A 38 4.02 1.83 2.54
N ILE A 39 3.76 0.52 2.49
CA ILE A 39 2.44 -0.08 2.55
C ILE A 39 2.35 -0.82 3.88
N MET A 40 1.62 -0.22 4.82
CA MET A 40 1.34 -0.79 6.13
C MET A 40 0.04 -1.59 6.05
N HIS A 41 -0.02 -2.80 6.60
CA HIS A 41 -1.18 -3.69 6.47
C HIS A 41 -1.37 -4.60 7.69
N GLU A 42 -2.61 -5.04 7.93
CA GLU A 42 -2.98 -5.76 9.17
C GLU A 42 -2.37 -7.15 9.29
N LYS A 43 -2.27 -7.88 8.18
CA LYS A 43 -1.86 -9.29 8.16
C LYS A 43 -0.81 -9.55 7.11
N ARG A 44 -0.03 -10.62 7.28
CA ARG A 44 0.98 -11.04 6.31
C ARG A 44 0.35 -11.31 4.94
N LEU A 45 0.89 -10.68 3.90
CA LEU A 45 0.50 -10.93 2.51
C LEU A 45 1.21 -12.16 1.96
N SER A 46 0.57 -12.85 1.02
CA SER A 46 1.21 -13.93 0.27
C SER A 46 2.18 -13.36 -0.76
N ILE A 47 3.18 -14.16 -1.17
CA ILE A 47 4.18 -13.75 -2.17
C ILE A 47 3.50 -13.34 -3.49
N SER A 48 2.43 -14.02 -3.90
CA SER A 48 1.68 -13.69 -5.11
C SER A 48 1.07 -12.30 -5.05
N ILE A 49 0.48 -11.91 -3.91
CA ILE A 49 -0.09 -10.58 -3.71
C ILE A 49 1.01 -9.51 -3.69
N ILE A 50 2.14 -9.79 -3.04
CA ILE A 50 3.29 -8.88 -3.03
C ILE A 50 3.75 -8.61 -4.48
N ASN A 51 3.90 -9.65 -5.30
CA ASN A 51 4.29 -9.49 -6.70
C ASN A 51 3.26 -8.70 -7.52
N GLU A 52 1.96 -8.90 -7.27
CA GLU A 52 0.89 -8.14 -7.92
C GLU A 52 0.99 -6.64 -7.57
N ILE A 53 1.23 -6.30 -6.31
CA ILE A 53 1.40 -4.92 -5.85
C ILE A 53 2.68 -4.32 -6.44
N LEU A 54 3.81 -5.02 -6.40
CA LEU A 54 5.09 -4.54 -6.94
C LEU A 54 4.98 -4.19 -8.44
N ALA A 55 4.19 -4.94 -9.21
CA ALA A 55 3.98 -4.70 -10.64
C ALA A 55 3.24 -3.37 -10.94
N LEU A 56 2.59 -2.76 -9.95
CA LEU A 56 1.88 -1.49 -10.10
C LEU A 56 2.83 -0.27 -10.07
N PHE A 57 4.10 -0.48 -9.71
CA PHE A 57 5.09 0.58 -9.56
C PHE A 57 6.24 0.41 -10.55
N PRO A 58 6.81 1.50 -11.07
CA PRO A 58 8.03 1.43 -11.86
C PRO A 58 9.22 0.98 -11.01
N GLU A 59 10.19 0.31 -11.64
CA GLU A 59 11.38 -0.29 -10.99
C GLU A 59 12.23 0.70 -10.15
N ALA A 60 12.07 2.01 -10.38
CA ALA A 60 12.78 3.05 -9.64
C ALA A 60 12.16 3.39 -8.27
N ILE A 61 10.99 2.84 -7.92
CA ILE A 61 10.32 3.05 -6.65
C ILE A 61 10.58 1.87 -5.72
N TYR A 62 11.12 2.16 -4.54
CA TYR A 62 11.30 1.16 -3.51
C TYR A 62 10.00 1.01 -2.71
N ILE A 63 9.57 -0.22 -2.47
CA ILE A 63 8.33 -0.51 -1.74
C ILE A 63 8.65 -1.30 -0.49
N GLU A 64 8.14 -0.83 0.64
CA GLU A 64 8.29 -1.49 1.94
C GLU A 64 6.93 -1.97 2.46
N PHE A 65 6.82 -3.26 2.73
CA PHE A 65 5.63 -3.88 3.31
C PHE A 65 5.79 -4.03 4.81
N VAL A 66 4.92 -3.38 5.58
CA VAL A 66 4.94 -3.40 7.05
C VAL A 66 3.71 -4.16 7.56
N PRO A 67 3.85 -5.45 7.95
CA PRO A 67 2.75 -6.25 8.48
C PRO A 67 2.42 -5.87 9.93
N GLU A 68 1.30 -6.40 10.44
CA GLU A 68 0.89 -6.31 11.86
C GLU A 68 0.74 -4.86 12.35
N THR A 69 0.43 -3.95 11.42
CA THR A 69 0.21 -2.56 11.77
C THR A 69 -1.12 -2.40 12.50
N VAL A 70 -1.10 -1.75 13.66
CA VAL A 70 -2.30 -1.37 14.41
C VAL A 70 -2.86 -0.10 13.80
N PHE A 71 -4.02 -0.19 13.16
CA PHE A 71 -4.70 0.97 12.59
C PHE A 71 -5.57 1.62 13.67
N MET A 72 -5.20 2.83 14.07
CA MET A 72 -6.09 3.72 14.84
C MET A 72 -6.99 4.46 13.83
N GLU A 73 -8.24 4.75 14.19
CA GLU A 73 -9.25 5.40 13.32
C GLU A 73 -8.94 6.88 12.98
N ASP A 74 -7.70 7.22 12.67
CA ASP A 74 -7.28 8.60 12.40
C ASP A 74 -6.54 8.73 11.06
N GLY A 75 -7.04 9.63 10.21
CA GLY A 75 -6.32 10.27 9.11
C GLY A 75 -6.38 9.58 7.75
N ASP A 76 -5.59 8.53 7.54
CA ASP A 76 -5.24 8.03 6.20
C ASP A 76 -5.31 6.49 6.09
N THR A 77 -6.13 5.87 6.93
CA THR A 77 -6.37 4.42 6.88
C THR A 77 -7.53 4.11 5.95
N TYR A 78 -7.29 3.30 4.93
CA TYR A 78 -8.35 2.76 4.07
C TYR A 78 -8.98 1.59 4.79
N ASP A 79 -10.08 1.88 5.49
CA ASP A 79 -10.90 0.91 6.20
C ASP A 79 -11.86 0.23 5.23
N PHE A 80 -11.71 -1.09 5.07
CA PHE A 80 -12.68 -1.93 4.33
C PHE A 80 -13.55 -2.75 5.27
N GLY A 81 -13.85 -2.20 6.46
CA GLY A 81 -14.81 -2.75 7.40
C GLY A 81 -16.15 -2.96 6.71
N ASP A 82 -16.64 -4.21 6.80
CA ASP A 82 -17.90 -4.73 6.25
C ASP A 82 -19.03 -3.68 6.37
N GLU A 83 -19.36 -3.02 5.25
CA GLU A 83 -20.59 -2.25 5.12
C GLU A 83 -21.75 -3.27 5.10
N LYS A 84 -22.65 -3.16 6.07
CA LYS A 84 -23.78 -4.06 6.30
C LYS A 84 -24.72 -4.20 5.09
#